data_AF-A0A2G5UJW7-F1
#
_entry.id   AF-A0A2G5UJW7-F1
#
_cell.length_a   1.000
_cell.length_b   1.000
_cell.length_c   1.000
_cell.angle_alpha   90.00
_cell.angle_beta   90.00
_cell.angle_gamma   90.00
#
_symmetry.space_group_name_H-M   'P 1'
#
loop_
_entity.id
_entity.type
_entity.pdbx_description
1 polymer ?
#
loop_
_entity_poly.entity_id
_entity_poly.type
_entity_poly.pdbx_seq_one_letter_code
_entity_poly.pdbx_strand_id
1 'polypeptide(L)'
;MDFEIDTVVISMNDFFNEEYWKLVDWIRSNCREIPALHVHGEYPPQGRLQYILDNLKVTGSLKIFVKTIQRLPLRIPNTINELEIRFGFNDTSWTNREINLFYKSWIEMKSHQNLESFEINLTSREDFVAVALRGIPYQMGSPRHFRFNTLLDGSFEVTRKDGLTASVCVYQDRSEFIAVLCTSFFVPTRFFPFYANL
;
A
#
# COMPACT_ATOMS: atom_id res chain seq x y z
N MET A 1 -3.85 21.60 -25.70
CA MET A 1 -4.80 21.44 -24.58
C MET A 1 -4.25 20.28 -23.81
N ASP A 2 -3.48 20.58 -22.78
CA ASP A 2 -2.72 19.57 -22.03
C ASP A 2 -3.68 19.06 -20.95
N PHE A 3 -4.07 17.79 -21.05
CA PHE A 3 -4.86 17.14 -20.01
C PHE A 3 -3.89 16.65 -18.93
N GLU A 4 -4.06 17.15 -17.72
CA GLU A 4 -3.35 16.64 -16.56
C GLU A 4 -4.00 15.33 -16.11
N ILE A 5 -3.22 14.25 -16.03
CA ILE A 5 -3.71 12.95 -15.60
C ILE A 5 -3.50 12.82 -14.10
N ASP A 6 -4.59 12.94 -13.33
CA ASP A 6 -4.55 12.82 -11.88
C ASP A 6 -4.44 11.37 -11.40
N THR A 7 -5.07 10.44 -12.12
CA THR A 7 -5.13 9.03 -11.72
C THR A 7 -5.09 8.12 -12.93
N VAL A 8 -4.25 7.08 -12.83
CA VAL A 8 -4.18 5.98 -13.79
C VAL A 8 -4.69 4.72 -13.12
N VAL A 9 -5.66 4.06 -13.73
CA VAL A 9 -6.18 2.77 -13.29
C VAL A 9 -5.86 1.72 -14.35
N ILE A 10 -5.13 0.68 -13.97
CA ILE A 10 -4.75 -0.43 -14.86
C ILE A 10 -5.40 -1.71 -14.36
N SER A 11 -6.28 -2.28 -15.18
CA SER A 11 -6.83 -3.62 -14.98
C SER A 11 -5.99 -4.62 -15.77
N MET A 12 -5.19 -5.43 -15.08
CA MET A 12 -4.32 -6.44 -15.70
C MET A 12 -5.10 -7.63 -16.27
N ASN A 13 -6.39 -7.75 -15.94
CA ASN A 13 -7.29 -8.76 -16.50
C ASN A 13 -7.66 -8.48 -17.96
N ASP A 14 -7.53 -7.23 -18.40
CA ASP A 14 -7.98 -6.81 -19.73
C ASP A 14 -6.88 -6.98 -20.80
N PHE A 15 -5.66 -7.35 -20.38
CA PHE A 15 -4.48 -7.35 -21.26
C PHE A 15 -3.87 -8.74 -21.42
N PHE A 16 -4.31 -9.44 -22.47
CA PHE A 16 -3.78 -10.78 -22.80
C PHE A 16 -2.65 -10.75 -23.85
N ASN A 17 -2.29 -9.58 -24.40
CA ASN A 17 -1.45 -9.45 -25.60
C ASN A 17 -0.45 -8.26 -25.52
N GLU A 18 0.23 -7.97 -26.64
CA GLU A 18 1.25 -6.93 -26.78
C GLU A 18 0.75 -5.48 -26.58
N GLU A 19 -0.57 -5.27 -26.57
CA GLU A 19 -1.18 -3.95 -26.35
C GLU A 19 -0.89 -3.41 -24.94
N TYR A 20 -0.65 -4.32 -23.99
CA TYR A 20 -0.21 -4.00 -22.65
C TYR A 20 1.03 -3.11 -22.61
N TRP A 21 2.09 -3.52 -23.32
CA TRP A 21 3.38 -2.81 -23.31
C TRP A 21 3.23 -1.45 -23.97
N LYS A 22 2.48 -1.38 -25.08
CA LYS A 22 2.18 -0.13 -25.79
C LYS A 22 1.45 0.87 -24.90
N LEU A 23 0.51 0.42 -24.08
CA LEU A 23 -0.20 1.29 -23.14
C LEU A 23 0.75 1.86 -22.08
N VAL A 24 1.55 1.03 -21.42
CA VAL A 24 2.51 1.49 -20.40
C VAL A 24 3.55 2.44 -21.02
N ASP A 25 4.05 2.12 -22.21
CA ASP A 25 4.98 2.97 -22.96
C ASP A 25 4.36 4.31 -23.34
N TRP A 26 3.09 4.31 -23.75
CA TRP A 26 2.36 5.52 -24.05
C TRP A 26 2.18 6.38 -22.79
N ILE A 27 1.75 5.79 -21.67
CA ILE A 27 1.59 6.54 -20.39
C ILE A 27 2.93 7.15 -19.99
N ARG A 28 4.01 6.35 -20.00
CA ARG A 28 5.36 6.82 -19.68
C ARG A 28 5.83 7.97 -20.57
N SER A 29 5.47 7.96 -21.85
CA SER A 29 5.89 8.99 -22.81
C SER A 29 5.08 10.28 -22.69
N ASN A 30 3.84 10.20 -22.20
CA ASN A 30 2.92 11.34 -22.12
C ASN A 30 2.78 11.91 -20.70
N CYS A 31 3.12 11.12 -19.67
CA CYS A 31 3.01 11.51 -18.26
C CYS A 31 4.40 11.57 -17.63
N ARG A 32 4.83 12.77 -17.20
CA ARG A 32 6.09 12.91 -16.46
C ARG A 32 6.03 12.23 -15.10
N GLU A 33 4.91 12.43 -14.41
CA GLU A 33 4.61 11.89 -13.08
C GLU A 33 3.12 11.57 -13.02
N ILE A 34 2.77 10.58 -12.22
CA ILE A 34 1.39 10.13 -12.02
C ILE A 34 1.08 10.32 -10.52
N PRO A 35 0.13 11.20 -10.16
CA PRO A 35 -0.23 11.41 -8.77
C PRO A 35 -0.79 10.15 -8.12
N ALA A 36 -1.66 9.40 -8.81
CA ALA A 36 -2.19 8.14 -8.30
C ALA A 36 -2.19 7.01 -9.35
N LEU A 37 -1.67 5.84 -8.96
CA LEU A 37 -1.70 4.62 -9.75
C LEU A 37 -2.43 3.52 -9.00
N HIS A 38 -3.50 3.00 -9.59
CA HIS A 38 -4.22 1.83 -9.09
C HIS A 38 -4.05 0.68 -10.07
N VAL A 39 -3.56 -0.46 -9.61
CA VAL A 39 -3.38 -1.65 -10.42
C VAL A 39 -4.24 -2.76 -9.84
N HIS A 40 -5.09 -3.36 -10.66
CA HIS A 40 -5.99 -4.46 -10.28
C HIS A 40 -5.75 -5.66 -11.17
N GLY A 41 -5.91 -6.87 -10.67
CA GLY A 41 -5.89 -8.06 -11.53
C GLY A 41 -5.76 -9.38 -10.79
N GLU A 42 -6.16 -10.44 -11.48
CA GLU A 42 -6.12 -11.81 -10.99
C GLU A 42 -5.20 -12.64 -11.86
N TYR A 43 -4.20 -13.24 -11.22
CA TYR A 43 -3.21 -14.13 -11.81
C TYR A 43 -2.39 -13.56 -12.98
N PRO A 44 -1.98 -12.27 -13.02
CA PRO A 44 -0.96 -11.87 -13.98
C PRO A 44 0.42 -12.43 -13.59
N PRO A 45 1.32 -12.65 -14.56
CA PRO A 45 2.74 -12.86 -14.27
C PRO A 45 3.29 -11.67 -13.50
N GLN A 46 4.04 -11.92 -12.43
CA GLN A 46 4.57 -10.84 -11.59
C GLN A 46 5.47 -9.88 -12.38
N GLY A 47 6.23 -10.39 -13.35
CA GLY A 47 7.08 -9.54 -14.19
C GLY A 47 6.31 -8.43 -14.91
N ARG A 48 5.01 -8.63 -15.20
CA ARG A 48 4.16 -7.58 -15.77
C ARG A 48 3.86 -6.48 -14.75
N LEU A 49 3.49 -6.85 -13.53
CA LEU A 49 3.27 -5.88 -12.44
C LEU A 49 4.56 -5.10 -12.17
N GLN A 50 5.70 -5.79 -12.07
CA GLN A 50 6.98 -5.14 -11.84
C GLN A 50 7.34 -4.18 -12.98
N TYR A 51 7.03 -4.54 -14.23
CA TYR A 51 7.26 -3.64 -15.36
C TYR A 51 6.45 -2.34 -15.27
N ILE A 52 5.18 -2.39 -14.81
CA ILE A 52 4.41 -1.16 -14.57
C ILE A 52 5.13 -0.29 -13.54
N LEU A 53 5.49 -0.88 -12.40
CA LEU A 53 6.12 -0.15 -11.30
C LEU A 53 7.50 0.43 -11.67
N ASP A 54 8.25 -0.28 -12.51
CA ASP A 54 9.58 0.15 -12.97
C ASP A 54 9.50 1.26 -14.04
N ASN A 55 8.40 1.37 -14.78
CA ASN A 55 8.26 2.29 -15.92
C ASN A 55 7.38 3.51 -15.64
N LEU A 56 6.49 3.44 -14.65
CA LEU A 56 5.60 4.54 -14.31
C LEU A 56 6.11 5.27 -13.06
N LYS A 57 6.32 6.59 -13.18
CA LYS A 57 6.79 7.42 -12.07
C LYS A 57 5.59 7.89 -11.23
N VAL A 58 5.35 7.20 -10.12
CA VAL A 58 4.25 7.51 -9.18
C VAL A 58 4.78 8.33 -8.00
N THR A 59 4.08 9.40 -7.62
CA THR A 59 4.52 10.31 -6.55
C THR A 59 3.55 10.45 -5.38
N GLY A 60 2.25 10.24 -5.58
CA GLY A 60 1.26 10.32 -4.52
C GLY A 60 0.88 8.95 -3.97
N SER A 61 -0.13 8.32 -4.57
CA SER A 61 -0.75 7.09 -4.09
C SER A 61 -0.50 5.92 -5.03
N LEU A 62 0.02 4.82 -4.49
CA LEU A 62 0.14 3.54 -5.19
C LEU A 62 -0.75 2.50 -4.52
N LYS A 63 -1.74 2.00 -5.27
CA LYS A 63 -2.63 0.93 -4.81
C LYS A 63 -2.47 -0.31 -5.68
N ILE A 64 -2.06 -1.39 -5.06
CA ILE A 64 -1.82 -2.68 -5.72
C ILE A 64 -2.87 -3.66 -5.21
N PHE A 65 -3.72 -4.06 -6.13
CA PHE A 65 -4.85 -4.94 -5.91
C PHE A 65 -4.72 -6.17 -6.83
N VAL A 66 -3.54 -6.79 -6.79
CA VAL A 66 -3.11 -7.79 -7.78
C VAL A 66 -2.71 -9.08 -7.10
N LYS A 67 -3.30 -10.18 -7.55
CA LYS A 67 -2.89 -11.54 -7.16
C LYS A 67 -1.99 -12.15 -8.25
N THR A 68 -0.68 -12.10 -8.13
CA THR A 68 0.25 -12.66 -9.13
C THR A 68 0.35 -14.19 -9.11
N ILE A 69 0.78 -14.78 -10.24
CA ILE A 69 1.07 -16.24 -10.33
C ILE A 69 2.30 -16.61 -9.49
N GLN A 70 3.36 -15.81 -9.59
CA GLN A 70 4.63 -16.03 -8.87
C GLN A 70 4.65 -15.25 -7.55
N ARG A 71 5.42 -15.76 -6.59
CA ARG A 71 5.73 -15.13 -5.30
C ARG A 71 7.17 -14.62 -5.31
N LEU A 72 7.45 -13.51 -5.97
CA LEU A 72 8.74 -12.82 -5.88
C LEU A 72 8.54 -11.51 -5.12
N PRO A 73 9.60 -10.95 -4.54
CA PRO A 73 9.53 -9.64 -3.91
C PRO A 73 9.15 -8.56 -4.93
N LEU A 74 8.18 -7.71 -4.59
CA LEU A 74 7.87 -6.51 -5.37
C LEU A 74 8.81 -5.39 -4.99
N ARG A 75 9.42 -4.73 -5.98
CA ARG A 75 10.18 -3.50 -5.77
C ARG A 75 9.20 -2.35 -5.85
N ILE A 76 8.87 -1.79 -4.69
CA ILE A 76 7.98 -0.65 -4.57
C ILE A 76 8.78 0.65 -4.79
N PRO A 77 8.24 1.62 -5.56
CA PRO A 77 8.86 2.92 -5.72
C PRO A 77 8.99 3.68 -4.38
N ASN A 78 10.17 4.27 -4.12
CA ASN A 78 10.42 5.03 -2.89
C ASN A 78 9.81 6.44 -2.87
N THR A 79 9.21 6.88 -3.97
CA THR A 79 8.75 8.27 -4.19
C THR A 79 7.33 8.54 -3.72
N ILE A 80 6.60 7.50 -3.32
CA ILE A 80 5.18 7.56 -2.98
C ILE A 80 4.94 8.01 -1.53
N ASN A 81 3.81 8.68 -1.33
CA ASN A 81 3.33 9.10 -0.01
C ASN A 81 2.37 8.07 0.59
N GLU A 82 1.62 7.36 -0.26
CA GLU A 82 0.66 6.34 0.17
C GLU A 82 0.90 5.02 -0.57
N LEU A 83 0.93 3.93 0.18
CA LEU A 83 1.03 2.57 -0.34
C LEU A 83 -0.10 1.71 0.21
N GLU A 84 -0.90 1.13 -0.67
CA GLU A 84 -1.95 0.17 -0.30
C GLU A 84 -1.74 -1.12 -1.10
N ILE A 85 -1.57 -2.24 -0.41
CA ILE A 85 -1.43 -3.56 -1.02
C ILE A 85 -2.51 -4.47 -0.43
N ARG A 86 -3.55 -4.80 -1.22
CA ARG A 86 -4.59 -5.75 -0.81
C ARG A 86 -4.72 -6.91 -1.77
N PHE A 87 -5.52 -7.89 -1.34
CA PHE A 87 -5.82 -9.19 -1.96
C PHE A 87 -4.79 -10.26 -1.63
N GLY A 88 -5.13 -11.03 -0.59
CA GLY A 88 -4.54 -12.31 -0.27
C GLY A 88 -5.66 -13.34 -0.19
N PHE A 89 -5.85 -14.12 -1.25
CA PHE A 89 -6.38 -15.48 -1.09
C PHE A 89 -5.42 -16.41 -1.80
N ASN A 90 -4.67 -17.19 -1.02
CA ASN A 90 -3.55 -18.05 -1.44
C ASN A 90 -2.41 -17.28 -2.14
N ASP A 91 -1.69 -16.50 -1.33
CA ASP A 91 -0.22 -16.47 -1.33
C ASP A 91 0.56 -15.30 -1.95
N THR A 92 -0.09 -14.16 -2.20
CA THR A 92 0.59 -12.94 -2.69
C THR A 92 0.78 -11.88 -1.61
N SER A 93 0.28 -12.11 -0.39
CA SER A 93 0.46 -11.23 0.76
C SER A 93 1.90 -11.32 1.28
N TRP A 94 2.51 -10.18 1.56
CA TRP A 94 3.76 -10.16 2.32
C TRP A 94 3.56 -10.90 3.65
N THR A 95 4.51 -11.75 3.97
CA THR A 95 4.58 -12.39 5.29
C THR A 95 4.80 -11.34 6.37
N ASN A 96 4.40 -11.63 7.61
CA ASN A 96 4.71 -10.76 8.75
C ASN A 96 6.22 -10.46 8.87
N ARG A 97 7.08 -11.37 8.39
CA ARG A 97 8.54 -11.15 8.32
C ARG A 97 8.93 -10.10 7.28
N GLU A 98 8.32 -10.11 6.09
CA GLU A 98 8.55 -9.10 5.06
C GLU A 98 8.03 -7.72 5.49
N ILE A 99 6.88 -7.69 6.16
CA ILE A 99 6.35 -6.47 6.80
C ILE A 99 7.35 -5.93 7.84
N ASN A 100 7.94 -6.79 8.68
CA ASN A 100 8.98 -6.37 9.63
C ASN A 100 10.20 -5.75 8.95
N LEU A 101 10.66 -6.35 7.84
CA LEU A 101 11.79 -5.82 7.07
C LEU A 101 11.46 -4.44 6.49
N PHE A 102 10.24 -4.28 5.97
CA PHE A 102 9.76 -2.99 5.46
C PHE A 102 9.73 -1.93 6.57
N TYR A 103 9.09 -2.22 7.71
CA TYR A 103 9.04 -1.30 8.84
C TYR A 103 10.43 -0.90 9.34
N LYS A 104 11.35 -1.86 9.50
CA LYS A 104 12.73 -1.54 9.89
C LYS A 104 13.45 -0.67 8.87
N SER A 105 13.25 -0.94 7.57
CA SER A 105 13.82 -0.12 6.50
C SER A 105 13.29 1.32 6.54
N TRP A 106 11.98 1.50 6.76
CA TRP A 106 11.36 2.81 6.93
C TRP A 106 11.85 3.52 8.21
N ILE A 107 11.86 2.84 9.36
CA ILE A 107 12.34 3.36 10.65
C ILE A 107 13.81 3.82 10.57
N GLU A 108 14.65 3.06 9.86
CA GLU A 108 16.07 3.41 9.64
C GLU A 108 16.29 4.43 8.53
N MET A 109 15.21 4.95 7.92
CA MET A 109 15.24 5.87 6.78
C MET A 109 15.98 5.34 5.56
N LYS A 110 16.02 4.02 5.37
CA LYS A 110 16.67 3.37 4.21
C LYS A 110 15.79 3.36 2.98
N SER A 111 14.47 3.48 3.13
CA SER A 111 13.50 3.44 2.02
C SER A 111 12.24 4.23 2.36
N HIS A 112 11.51 4.65 1.31
CA HIS A 112 10.18 5.25 1.41
C HIS A 112 10.09 6.42 2.42
N GLN A 113 11.04 7.37 2.40
CA GLN A 113 11.08 8.46 3.39
C GLN A 113 9.87 9.40 3.31
N ASN A 114 9.22 9.49 2.14
CA ASN A 114 8.02 10.29 1.91
C ASN A 114 6.73 9.59 2.37
N LEU A 115 6.81 8.31 2.76
CA LEU A 115 5.63 7.53 3.05
C LEU A 115 4.94 8.00 4.33
N GLU A 116 3.69 8.41 4.16
CA GLU A 116 2.79 8.87 5.22
C GLU A 116 1.79 7.78 5.62
N SER A 117 1.44 6.88 4.70
CA SER A 117 0.50 5.79 4.93
C SER A 117 0.91 4.51 4.22
N PHE A 118 0.84 3.39 4.93
CA PHE A 118 1.03 2.05 4.40
C PHE A 118 -0.04 1.10 4.92
N GLU A 119 -0.77 0.48 4.01
CA GLU A 119 -1.84 -0.48 4.28
C GLU A 119 -1.55 -1.82 3.61
N ILE A 120 -1.64 -2.91 4.39
CA ILE A 120 -1.41 -4.26 3.87
C ILE A 120 -2.25 -5.33 4.57
N ASN A 121 -2.73 -6.31 3.79
CA ASN A 121 -3.39 -7.50 4.34
C ASN A 121 -2.40 -8.38 5.13
N LEU A 122 -2.83 -8.88 6.28
CA LEU A 122 -2.09 -9.81 7.12
C LEU A 122 -2.42 -11.26 6.77
N THR A 123 -1.41 -12.11 6.74
CA THR A 123 -1.59 -13.58 6.60
C THR A 123 -2.09 -14.21 7.90
N SER A 124 -1.66 -13.68 9.06
CA SER A 124 -2.13 -14.08 10.38
C SER A 124 -2.05 -12.87 11.32
N ARG A 125 -3.13 -12.69 12.09
CA ARG A 125 -3.22 -11.67 13.14
C ARG A 125 -2.37 -12.05 14.34
N GLU A 126 -2.43 -13.31 14.76
CA GLU A 126 -1.89 -13.83 16.01
C GLU A 126 -0.38 -13.57 16.11
N ASP A 127 0.33 -13.73 14.99
CA ASP A 127 1.78 -13.56 14.93
C ASP A 127 2.22 -12.12 14.61
N PHE A 128 1.29 -11.17 14.43
CA PHE A 128 1.65 -9.82 14.00
C PHE A 128 2.63 -9.14 14.98
N VAL A 129 2.28 -9.10 16.26
CA VAL A 129 3.15 -8.45 17.27
C VAL A 129 4.47 -9.22 17.42
N ALA A 130 4.42 -10.55 17.45
CA ALA A 130 5.58 -11.41 17.67
C ALA A 130 6.56 -11.42 16.48
N VAL A 131 6.08 -11.18 15.26
CA VAL A 131 6.86 -11.28 14.02
C VAL A 131 7.01 -9.93 13.33
N ALA A 132 5.92 -9.25 12.99
CA ALA A 132 5.95 -7.98 12.24
C ALA A 132 6.54 -6.82 13.05
N LEU A 133 6.33 -6.81 14.37
CA LEU A 133 6.90 -5.80 15.27
C LEU A 133 8.17 -6.27 16.00
N ARG A 134 8.71 -7.45 15.64
CA ARG A 134 9.87 -8.01 16.33
C ARG A 134 11.10 -7.11 16.25
N GLY A 135 11.61 -6.71 17.41
CA GLY A 135 12.80 -5.85 17.51
C GLY A 135 12.57 -4.42 17.04
N ILE A 136 11.31 -3.97 16.98
CA ILE A 136 10.94 -2.57 16.78
C ILE A 136 10.51 -2.02 18.15
N PRO A 137 11.17 -0.99 18.70
CA PRO A 137 10.70 -0.31 19.89
C PRO A 137 9.36 0.39 19.61
N TYR A 138 8.38 0.22 20.49
CA TYR A 138 7.09 0.91 20.39
C TYR A 138 6.53 1.25 21.77
N GLN A 139 5.61 2.20 21.79
CA GLN A 139 4.76 2.51 22.93
C GLN A 139 3.31 2.17 22.59
N MET A 140 2.53 1.73 23.58
CA MET A 140 1.10 1.54 23.38
C MET A 140 0.41 2.91 23.36
N GLY A 141 -0.27 3.21 22.26
CA GLY A 141 -1.10 4.38 22.10
C GLY A 141 -2.59 4.09 22.31
N SER A 142 -3.38 5.15 22.26
CA SER A 142 -4.84 5.04 22.34
C SER A 142 -5.40 4.37 21.09
N PRO A 143 -6.52 3.64 21.19
CA PRO A 143 -7.25 3.15 20.04
C PRO A 143 -7.49 4.27 19.02
N ARG A 144 -7.03 4.09 17.78
CA ARG A 144 -7.25 5.03 16.69
C ARG A 144 -8.23 4.44 15.68
N HIS A 145 -9.24 5.21 15.31
CA HIS A 145 -10.19 4.78 14.29
C HIS A 145 -9.63 5.12 12.91
N PHE A 146 -9.58 4.13 12.03
CA PHE A 146 -9.22 4.30 10.62
C PHE A 146 -10.36 3.75 9.76
N ARG A 147 -10.97 4.64 8.97
CA ARG A 147 -12.15 4.33 8.14
C ARG A 147 -13.29 3.67 8.95
N PHE A 148 -13.96 2.68 8.37
CA PHE A 148 -15.10 1.93 8.92
C PHE A 148 -14.68 0.60 9.57
N ASN A 149 -13.38 0.39 9.82
CA ASN A 149 -12.89 -0.90 10.28
C ASN A 149 -12.91 -1.02 11.80
N THR A 150 -13.12 -2.25 12.29
CA THR A 150 -13.08 -2.51 13.73
C THR A 150 -11.63 -2.62 14.16
N LEU A 151 -11.19 -1.68 15.00
CA LEU A 151 -9.87 -1.75 15.61
C LEU A 151 -9.84 -2.91 16.61
N LEU A 152 -8.85 -3.78 16.47
CA LEU A 152 -8.78 -5.02 17.24
C LEU A 152 -7.95 -4.90 18.52
N ASP A 153 -6.93 -4.06 18.49
CA ASP A 153 -5.95 -3.86 19.56
C ASP A 153 -5.66 -2.35 19.70
N GLY A 154 -4.81 -1.94 20.65
CA GLY A 154 -4.33 -0.57 20.70
C GLY A 154 -3.50 -0.18 19.47
N SER A 155 -3.08 1.08 19.39
CA SER A 155 -2.05 1.47 18.42
C SER A 155 -0.66 1.17 18.98
N PHE A 156 0.26 0.80 18.10
CA PHE A 156 1.69 0.68 18.40
C PHE A 156 2.39 1.92 17.84
N GLU A 157 2.74 2.85 18.71
CA GLU A 157 3.42 4.09 18.35
C GLU A 157 4.91 3.80 18.18
N VAL A 158 5.42 4.02 16.97
CA VAL A 158 6.82 3.83 16.59
C VAL A 158 7.45 5.17 16.22
N THR A 159 8.76 5.27 16.39
CA THR A 159 9.52 6.47 16.05
C THR A 159 10.59 6.13 15.01
N ARG A 160 10.55 6.82 13.88
CA ARG A 160 11.59 6.77 12.85
C ARG A 160 12.84 7.51 13.32
N LYS A 161 13.98 7.20 12.72
CA LYS A 161 15.29 7.74 13.11
C LYS A 161 15.40 9.27 13.08
N ASP A 162 14.62 9.95 12.25
CA ASP A 162 14.52 11.42 12.21
C ASP A 162 13.58 12.02 13.26
N GLY A 163 12.98 11.19 14.12
CA GLY A 163 12.01 11.62 15.13
C GLY A 163 10.56 11.63 14.63
N LEU A 164 10.29 11.31 13.36
CA LEU A 164 8.93 11.19 12.87
C LEU A 164 8.22 10.02 13.55
N THR A 165 7.06 10.28 14.14
CA THR A 165 6.23 9.25 14.77
C THR A 165 5.21 8.70 13.80
N ALA A 166 4.92 7.40 13.91
CA ALA A 166 3.80 6.77 13.22
C ALA A 166 3.08 5.82 14.17
N SER A 167 1.79 5.61 13.93
CA SER A 167 1.04 4.58 14.62
C SER A 167 0.85 3.39 13.69
N VAL A 168 1.13 2.21 14.22
CA VAL A 168 0.81 0.94 13.58
C VAL A 168 -0.43 0.37 14.24
N CYS A 169 -1.47 0.08 13.46
CA CYS A 169 -2.75 -0.42 13.95
C CYS A 169 -3.15 -1.67 13.16
N VAL A 170 -3.84 -2.61 13.82
CA VAL A 170 -4.40 -3.79 13.18
C VAL A 170 -5.92 -3.70 13.23
N TYR A 171 -6.53 -3.77 12.05
CA TYR A 171 -7.97 -3.70 11.87
C TYR A 171 -8.52 -5.01 11.35
N GLN A 172 -9.77 -5.29 11.72
CA GLN A 172 -10.59 -6.28 11.03
C GLN A 172 -11.37 -5.59 9.92
N ASP A 173 -11.21 -6.06 8.69
CA ASP A 173 -12.00 -5.68 7.51
C ASP A 173 -12.73 -6.91 6.99
N ARG A 174 -14.03 -7.01 7.28
CA ARG A 174 -14.86 -8.19 7.00
C ARG A 174 -14.24 -9.47 7.58
N SER A 175 -13.72 -10.35 6.73
CA SER A 175 -13.09 -11.63 7.07
C SER A 175 -11.56 -11.58 7.00
N GLU A 176 -10.98 -10.41 6.75
CA GLU A 176 -9.53 -10.20 6.62
C GLU A 176 -9.00 -9.30 7.74
N PHE A 177 -7.69 -9.33 7.93
CA PHE A 177 -6.97 -8.46 8.85
C PHE A 177 -6.03 -7.56 8.06
N ILE A 178 -5.97 -6.29 8.46
CA ILE A 178 -5.17 -5.28 7.78
C ILE A 178 -4.27 -4.59 8.80
N ALA A 179 -2.98 -4.51 8.49
CA ALA A 179 -2.06 -3.63 9.21
C ALA A 179 -1.96 -2.29 8.50
N VAL A 180 -2.05 -1.22 9.28
CA VAL A 180 -1.91 0.16 8.80
C VAL A 180 -0.80 0.83 9.59
N LEU A 181 0.20 1.36 8.90
CA LEU A 181 1.17 2.31 9.44
C LEU A 181 0.83 3.69 8.90
N CYS A 182 0.68 4.69 9.77
CA CYS A 182 0.46 6.06 9.33
C CYS A 182 1.13 7.10 10.23
N THR A 183 1.72 8.13 9.63
CA THR A 183 2.45 9.22 10.30
C THR A 183 1.52 10.32 10.81
N SER A 184 0.36 10.48 10.20
CA SER A 184 -0.72 11.33 10.66
C SER A 184 -2.05 10.65 10.41
N PHE A 185 -2.94 10.66 11.40
CA PHE A 185 -4.33 10.29 11.16
C PHE A 185 -5.01 11.53 10.60
N PHE A 186 -5.69 11.37 9.46
CA PHE A 186 -6.76 12.28 9.12
C PHE A 186 -7.74 12.30 10.30
N VAL A 187 -7.74 13.38 11.07
CA VAL A 187 -8.92 13.76 11.83
C VAL A 187 -9.96 14.05 10.75
N PRO A 188 -11.10 13.36 10.68
CA PRO A 188 -12.10 13.62 9.65
C PRO A 188 -12.75 14.98 9.95
N THR A 189 -12.08 16.07 9.58
CA THR A 189 -12.72 17.36 9.45
C THR A 189 -13.56 17.32 8.19
N ARG A 190 -14.85 17.07 8.42
CA ARG A 190 -16.00 17.16 7.50
C ARG A 190 -16.30 15.88 6.72
N PHE A 191 -17.38 15.23 7.17
CA PHE A 191 -18.28 14.43 6.36
C PHE A 191 -18.44 15.06 4.97
N PHE A 192 -18.00 14.36 3.93
CA PHE A 192 -18.61 14.51 2.62
C PHE A 192 -19.78 13.51 2.55
N PRO A 193 -21.00 13.96 2.24
CA PRO A 193 -22.16 13.09 2.19
C PRO A 193 -22.00 12.09 1.05
N PHE A 194 -22.38 10.85 1.31
CA PHE A 194 -22.60 9.82 0.30
C PHE A 194 -23.47 10.39 -0.82
N TYR A 195 -22.99 10.33 -2.06
CA TYR A 195 -23.88 10.37 -3.22
C TYR A 195 -24.74 9.10 -3.17
N ALA A 196 -26.01 9.26 -2.82
CA ALA A 196 -27.03 8.29 -3.11
C ALA A 196 -27.26 8.31 -4.63
N ASN A 197 -26.98 7.18 -5.28
CA ASN A 197 -27.38 6.98 -6.68
C ASN A 197 -28.91 6.90 -6.74
N LEU A 198 -29.51 7.74 -7.59
CA LEU A 198 -30.80 7.49 -8.24
C LEU A 198 -30.55 6.78 -9.56
#